data_AF-A0A4R8GYT8-F1
#
_entry.id   AF-A0A4R8GYT8-F1
#
_cell.length_a   1.000
_cell.length_b   1.000
_cell.length_c   1.000
_cell.angle_alpha   90.00
_cell.angle_beta   90.00
_cell.angle_gamma   90.00
#
_symmetry.space_group_name_H-M   'P 1'
#
loop_
_entity.id
_entity.type
_entity.pdbx_description
1 polymer ?
#
loop_
_entity_poly.entity_id
_entity_poly.type
_entity_poly.pdbx_seq_one_letter_code
_entity_poly.pdbx_strand_id
1 'polypeptide(L)'
;MADLINEILNKTLNKLGISKKIEEKRILDLWSKITGNEIKKHTEAKYINQGILFITVDNPVWSHQLLFMKKDLINKINKELNKKLVKDIRFQSGKIKSKIIEEIGEDKKSYVNIELNNSDIREVEDTSNLITDPELKEKFSKLLETQKRIKKWKEINKWVPCPQCSVLISPEEEKCSICQVKENNIKLDMSKLEEVLINTPWLSYNEILNIFPNLLEEDLERIKNKLIKNMKNKLDRVITEAMKKEIDTNEAKVLIQNYVMLETGVHPERLNDRLIKKVIGDNYMKVYKCL
;
A
#
# COMPACT_ATOMS: atom_id res chain seq x y z
N MET A 1 39.15 21.31 17.86
CA MET A 1 39.22 20.86 16.44
C MET A 1 37.99 20.06 16.01
N ALA A 2 37.50 19.11 16.80
CA ALA A 2 36.30 18.32 16.46
C ALA A 2 35.01 19.17 16.29
N ASP A 3 34.82 20.22 17.09
CA ASP A 3 33.62 21.05 17.03
C ASP A 3 33.51 21.89 15.75
N LEU A 4 34.64 22.40 15.25
CA LEU A 4 34.69 23.17 14.01
C LEU A 4 34.36 22.29 12.80
N ILE A 5 34.85 21.05 12.81
CA ILE A 5 34.54 20.05 11.79
C ILE A 5 33.05 19.70 11.83
N ASN A 6 32.48 19.46 13.02
CA ASN A 6 31.05 19.19 13.16
C ASN A 6 30.18 20.35 12.65
N GLU A 7 30.57 21.59 12.91
CA GLU A 7 29.83 22.76 12.46
C GLU A 7 29.83 22.90 10.92
N ILE A 8 31.01 22.74 10.30
CA ILE A 8 31.15 22.78 8.84
C ILE A 8 30.38 21.62 8.20
N LEU A 9 30.47 20.42 8.77
CA LEU A 9 29.77 19.24 8.28
C LEU A 9 28.26 19.43 8.34
N ASN A 10 27.72 19.88 9.48
CA ASN A 10 26.29 20.14 9.65
C ASN A 10 25.78 21.23 8.70
N LYS A 11 26.53 22.32 8.52
CA LYS A 11 26.19 23.38 7.55
C LYS A 11 26.13 22.84 6.12
N THR A 12 27.11 22.00 5.75
CA THR A 12 27.19 21.42 4.40
C THR A 12 26.07 20.40 4.16
N LEU A 13 25.81 19.51 5.12
CA LEU A 13 24.74 18.52 5.05
C LEU A 13 23.34 19.18 4.98
N ASN A 14 23.14 20.27 5.71
CA ASN A 14 21.90 21.05 5.67
C ASN A 14 21.72 21.71 4.30
N LYS A 15 22.77 22.32 3.74
CA LYS A 15 22.73 22.99 2.43
C LYS A 15 22.40 22.01 1.29
N LEU A 16 22.81 20.75 1.43
CA LEU A 16 22.53 19.69 0.45
C LEU A 16 21.16 18.99 0.68
N GLY A 17 20.41 19.35 1.73
CA GLY A 17 19.13 18.70 2.08
C GLY A 17 19.28 17.24 2.56
N ILE A 18 20.51 16.80 2.86
CA ILE A 18 20.83 15.41 3.23
C ILE A 18 20.59 15.14 4.71
N SER A 19 20.69 16.17 5.57
CA SER A 19 20.49 16.03 7.01
C SER A 19 19.19 15.33 7.37
N LYS A 20 18.11 15.65 6.67
CA LYS A 20 16.81 14.99 6.86
C LYS A 20 16.88 13.50 6.52
N LYS A 21 17.44 13.14 5.36
CA LYS A 21 17.61 11.73 4.95
C LYS A 21 18.50 10.94 5.93
N ILE A 22 19.49 11.58 6.55
CA ILE A 22 20.32 10.94 7.58
C ILE A 22 19.51 10.65 8.83
N GLU A 23 18.68 11.59 9.30
CA GLU A 23 17.78 11.35 10.43
C GLU A 23 16.78 10.24 10.13
N GLU A 24 16.18 10.24 8.93
CA GLU A 24 15.28 9.19 8.47
C GLU A 24 15.97 7.82 8.51
N LYS A 25 17.20 7.72 7.98
CA LYS A 25 17.97 6.47 8.01
C LYS A 25 18.29 6.02 9.44
N ARG A 26 18.65 6.94 10.34
CA ARG A 26 18.88 6.62 11.77
C ARG A 26 17.63 6.03 12.42
N ILE A 27 16.43 6.51 12.09
CA ILE A 27 15.17 5.96 12.59
C ILE A 27 15.01 4.50 12.13
N LEU A 28 15.30 4.20 10.86
CA LEU A 28 15.20 2.85 10.32
C LEU A 28 16.18 1.89 11.04
N ASP A 29 17.41 2.34 11.28
CA ASP A 29 18.42 1.54 11.98
C ASP A 29 18.03 1.30 13.45
N LEU A 30 17.50 2.32 14.12
CA LEU A 30 17.02 2.24 15.51
C LEU A 30 15.87 1.27 15.72
N TRP A 31 15.00 1.09 14.72
CA TRP A 31 13.89 0.13 14.80
C TRP A 31 14.38 -1.26 15.22
N SER A 32 15.46 -1.73 14.58
CA SER A 32 16.04 -3.05 14.86
C SER A 32 16.65 -3.15 16.26
N LYS A 33 17.15 -2.04 16.80
CA LYS A 33 17.73 -1.96 18.16
C LYS A 33 16.65 -1.97 19.25
N ILE A 34 15.53 -1.29 19.01
CA ILE A 34 14.46 -1.09 20.01
C ILE A 34 13.56 -2.32 20.13
N THR A 35 13.31 -3.00 19.02
CA THR A 35 12.34 -4.10 18.96
C THR A 35 12.92 -5.46 19.34
N GLY A 36 14.25 -5.60 19.30
CA GLY A 36 14.93 -6.84 19.65
C GLY A 36 14.78 -7.94 18.59
N ASN A 37 15.45 -9.07 18.82
CA ASN A 37 15.64 -10.10 17.79
C ASN A 37 14.33 -10.76 17.32
N GLU A 38 13.36 -10.97 18.21
CA GLU A 38 12.10 -11.64 17.86
C GLU A 38 11.26 -10.78 16.91
N ILE A 39 10.98 -9.53 17.27
CA ILE A 39 10.21 -8.62 16.41
C ILE A 39 10.99 -8.29 15.12
N LYS A 40 12.32 -8.19 15.18
CA LYS A 40 13.17 -7.93 14.00
C LYS A 40 13.08 -9.05 12.94
N LYS A 41 12.86 -10.31 13.32
CA LYS A 41 12.67 -11.42 12.36
C LYS A 41 11.39 -11.27 11.54
N HIS A 42 10.38 -10.64 12.13
CA HIS A 42 9.03 -10.52 11.60
C HIS A 42 8.67 -9.11 11.15
N THR A 43 9.61 -8.15 11.24
CA THR A 43 9.38 -6.75 10.87
C THR A 43 10.59 -6.09 10.22
N GLU A 44 10.33 -5.16 9.30
CA GLU A 44 11.36 -4.33 8.66
C GLU A 44 10.86 -2.90 8.51
N ALA A 45 11.58 -1.94 9.10
CA ALA A 45 11.34 -0.53 8.86
C ALA A 45 11.79 -0.16 7.44
N LYS A 46 10.86 0.28 6.59
CA LYS A 46 11.16 0.56 5.17
C LYS A 46 11.51 2.02 4.94
N TYR A 47 10.67 2.92 5.42
CA TYR A 47 10.82 4.35 5.25
C TYR A 47 10.00 5.10 6.29
N ILE A 48 10.26 6.40 6.41
CA ILE A 48 9.45 7.32 7.19
C ILE A 48 9.00 8.45 6.27
N ASN A 49 7.73 8.84 6.36
CA ASN A 49 7.20 9.96 5.60
C ASN A 49 6.35 10.84 6.53
N GLN A 50 6.66 12.15 6.56
CA GLN A 50 5.95 13.15 7.38
C GLN A 50 5.81 12.78 8.89
N GLY A 51 6.76 11.99 9.41
CA GLY A 51 6.75 11.51 10.80
C GLY A 51 5.96 10.20 11.01
N ILE A 52 5.46 9.57 9.95
CA ILE A 52 4.83 8.25 9.97
C ILE A 52 5.87 7.22 9.55
N LEU A 53 6.23 6.30 10.44
CA LEU A 53 7.15 5.20 10.17
C LEU A 53 6.39 4.01 9.54
N PHE A 54 6.81 3.57 8.36
CA PHE A 54 6.22 2.45 7.65
C PHE A 54 7.05 1.19 7.85
N ILE A 55 6.40 0.15 8.35
CA ILE A 55 7.02 -1.12 8.71
C ILE A 55 6.33 -2.24 7.96
N THR A 56 7.13 -3.01 7.25
CA THR A 56 6.67 -4.26 6.64
C THR A 56 6.68 -5.36 7.68
N VAL A 57 5.59 -6.12 7.76
CA VAL A 57 5.45 -7.29 8.63
C VAL A 57 5.17 -8.52 7.76
N ASP A 58 5.66 -9.69 8.17
CA ASP A 58 5.50 -10.90 7.36
C ASP A 58 4.11 -11.54 7.47
N ASN A 59 3.41 -11.36 8.60
CA ASN A 59 2.08 -11.92 8.85
C ASN A 59 1.16 -10.93 9.60
N PRO A 60 -0.15 -10.87 9.26
CA PRO A 60 -1.17 -10.15 10.01
C PRO A 60 -1.16 -10.29 11.54
N VAL A 61 -0.80 -11.45 12.09
CA VAL A 61 -0.73 -11.67 13.55
C VAL A 61 0.25 -10.70 14.22
N TRP A 62 1.43 -10.53 13.62
CA TRP A 62 2.44 -9.58 14.10
C TRP A 62 1.96 -8.14 13.96
N SER A 63 1.26 -7.81 12.87
CA SER A 63 0.64 -6.49 12.69
C SER A 63 -0.27 -6.13 13.87
N HIS A 64 -1.16 -7.07 14.23
CA HIS A 64 -2.13 -6.87 15.30
C HIS A 64 -1.45 -6.73 16.67
N GLN A 65 -0.47 -7.59 16.97
CA GLN A 65 0.29 -7.50 18.22
C GLN A 65 1.05 -6.17 18.35
N LEU A 66 1.72 -5.74 17.28
CA LEU A 66 2.49 -4.50 17.27
C LEU A 66 1.60 -3.25 17.33
N LEU A 67 0.36 -3.34 16.87
CA LEU A 67 -0.62 -2.27 16.99
C LEU A 67 -0.91 -1.93 18.47
N PHE A 68 -1.02 -2.92 19.35
CA PHE A 68 -1.18 -2.68 20.79
C PHE A 68 0.05 -2.05 21.42
N MET A 69 1.24 -2.41 20.94
CA MET A 69 2.53 -1.89 21.44
C MET A 69 2.94 -0.56 20.79
N LYS A 70 2.17 -0.08 19.82
CA LYS A 70 2.52 1.07 18.95
C LYS A 70 2.89 2.32 19.73
N LYS A 71 2.11 2.67 20.76
CA LYS A 71 2.36 3.87 21.58
C LYS A 71 3.71 3.77 22.31
N ASP A 72 4.01 2.61 22.88
CA ASP A 72 5.27 2.38 23.59
C ASP A 72 6.47 2.40 22.65
N LEU A 73 6.31 1.83 21.45
CA LEU A 73 7.35 1.83 20.41
C LEU A 73 7.67 3.26 19.94
N ILE A 74 6.65 4.08 19.68
CA ILE A 74 6.83 5.50 19.34
C ILE A 74 7.60 6.24 20.44
N ASN A 75 7.21 6.01 21.70
CA ASN A 75 7.85 6.63 22.85
C ASN A 75 9.33 6.21 22.97
N LYS A 76 9.63 4.92 22.82
CA LYS A 76 11.01 4.40 22.85
C LYS A 76 11.87 4.98 21.72
N ILE A 77 11.34 5.05 20.50
CA ILE A 77 12.07 5.61 19.34
C ILE A 77 12.40 7.08 19.56
N ASN A 78 11.41 7.89 19.92
CA ASN A 78 11.62 9.32 20.16
C ASN A 78 12.54 9.59 21.36
N LYS A 79 12.50 8.72 22.39
CA LYS A 79 13.40 8.79 23.55
C LYS A 79 14.86 8.54 23.16
N GLU A 80 15.15 7.51 22.38
CA GLU A 80 16.52 7.24 21.88
C GLU A 80 17.03 8.35 20.96
N LEU A 81 16.15 9.01 20.21
CA LEU A 81 16.51 10.11 19.31
C LEU A 81 16.63 11.47 20.02
N ASN A 82 16.19 11.59 21.27
CA ASN A 82 16.02 12.85 22.01
C ASN A 82 15.21 13.91 21.22
N LYS A 83 14.33 13.46 20.31
CA LYS A 83 13.51 14.31 19.43
C LYS A 83 12.18 13.62 19.12
N LYS A 84 11.10 14.39 18.98
CA LYS A 84 9.78 13.89 18.56
C LYS A 84 9.67 13.84 17.03
N LEU A 85 10.39 12.92 16.40
CA LEU A 85 10.42 12.76 14.94
C LEU A 85 9.35 11.78 14.44
N VAL A 86 9.07 10.73 15.21
CA VAL A 86 8.05 9.73 14.88
C VAL A 86 6.74 10.11 15.57
N LYS A 87 5.73 10.48 14.79
CA LYS A 87 4.37 10.79 15.23
C LYS A 87 3.49 9.56 15.24
N ASP A 88 3.68 8.68 14.25
CA ASP A 88 2.85 7.50 14.07
C ASP A 88 3.63 6.34 13.45
N ILE A 89 3.07 5.14 13.53
CA ILE A 89 3.62 3.91 12.92
C ILE A 89 2.51 3.20 12.14
N ARG A 90 2.80 2.83 10.89
CA ARG A 90 1.93 2.01 10.05
C ARG A 90 2.58 0.66 9.73
N PHE A 91 1.82 -0.40 9.97
CA PHE A 91 2.22 -1.77 9.68
C PHE A 91 1.55 -2.21 8.38
N GLN A 92 2.35 -2.74 7.44
CA GLN A 92 1.89 -3.23 6.15
C GLN A 92 2.39 -4.67 5.96
N SER A 93 1.53 -5.57 5.48
CA SER A 93 1.95 -6.95 5.22
C SER A 93 2.85 -7.01 3.98
N GLY A 94 3.94 -7.76 4.05
CA GLY A 94 4.86 -7.96 2.91
C GLY A 94 6.07 -8.82 3.26
N LYS A 95 6.88 -9.13 2.24
CA LYS A 95 8.09 -9.95 2.42
C LYS A 95 9.24 -9.12 3.04
N ILE A 96 9.90 -9.70 4.04
CA ILE A 96 11.03 -9.11 4.77
C ILE A 96 12.34 -9.46 4.07
N LYS A 97 13.26 -8.51 3.96
CA LYS A 97 14.53 -8.67 3.24
C LYS A 97 15.38 -9.85 3.72
N SER A 98 15.44 -10.12 5.03
CA SER A 98 16.18 -11.27 5.58
C SER A 98 15.62 -12.59 5.07
N LYS A 99 14.29 -12.78 5.14
CA LYS A 99 13.61 -13.96 4.59
C LYS A 99 13.80 -14.08 3.08
N ILE A 100 13.71 -12.97 2.35
CA ILE A 100 13.98 -12.97 0.90
C ILE A 100 15.41 -13.44 0.61
N ILE A 101 16.41 -12.98 1.38
CA ILE A 101 17.81 -13.38 1.18
C ILE A 101 18.02 -14.86 1.54
N GLU A 102 17.35 -15.36 2.59
CA GLU A 102 17.37 -16.77 2.98
C GLU A 102 16.73 -17.65 1.90
N GLU A 103 15.51 -17.33 1.46
CA GLU A 103 14.78 -18.00 0.37
C GLU A 103 15.61 -18.01 -0.94
N ILE A 104 16.14 -16.84 -1.35
CA ILE A 104 17.01 -16.75 -2.54
C ILE A 104 18.29 -17.55 -2.36
N GLY A 105 18.85 -17.57 -1.15
CA GLY A 105 20.06 -18.31 -0.82
C GLY A 105 19.87 -19.83 -0.92
N GLU A 106 18.74 -20.34 -0.45
CA GLU A 106 18.36 -21.75 -0.53
C GLU A 106 18.09 -22.17 -1.98
N ASP A 107 17.30 -21.39 -2.72
CA ASP A 107 17.04 -21.64 -4.15
C ASP A 107 18.34 -21.59 -4.95
N LYS A 108 19.20 -20.60 -4.68
CA LYS A 108 20.49 -20.45 -5.36
C LYS A 108 21.42 -21.63 -5.09
N LYS A 109 21.49 -22.14 -3.86
CA LYS A 109 22.24 -23.37 -3.57
C LYS A 109 21.68 -24.57 -4.36
N SER A 110 20.38 -24.59 -4.60
CA SER A 110 19.70 -25.72 -5.23
C SER A 110 19.95 -25.84 -6.73
N TYR A 111 19.93 -24.73 -7.49
CA TYR A 111 20.18 -24.80 -8.94
C TYR A 111 21.66 -24.71 -9.33
N VAL A 112 22.54 -24.14 -8.49
CA VAL A 112 23.98 -23.99 -8.83
C VAL A 112 24.67 -25.33 -9.09
N ASN A 113 24.23 -26.39 -8.41
CA ASN A 113 24.80 -27.74 -8.52
C ASN A 113 24.17 -28.60 -9.62
N ILE A 114 23.26 -28.06 -10.43
CA ILE A 114 22.65 -28.83 -11.51
C ILE A 114 23.64 -29.00 -12.66
N GLU A 115 23.84 -30.26 -13.04
CA GLU A 115 24.67 -30.64 -14.17
C GLU A 115 23.99 -30.27 -15.51
N LEU A 116 24.76 -29.57 -16.35
CA LEU A 116 24.38 -29.26 -17.73
C LEU A 116 24.85 -30.40 -18.62
N ASN A 117 24.00 -30.81 -19.56
CA ASN A 117 24.38 -31.86 -20.49
C ASN A 117 25.14 -31.26 -21.68
N ASN A 118 25.69 -32.12 -22.55
CA ASN A 118 26.44 -31.67 -23.72
C ASN A 118 25.62 -30.82 -24.70
N SER A 119 24.30 -30.98 -24.75
CA SER A 119 23.42 -30.15 -25.58
C SER A 119 23.31 -28.73 -25.01
N ASP A 120 23.15 -28.62 -23.69
CA ASP A 120 23.06 -27.33 -23.01
C ASP A 120 24.34 -26.51 -23.17
N ILE A 121 25.50 -27.17 -23.03
CA ILE A 121 26.82 -26.54 -23.19
C ILE A 121 26.97 -25.99 -24.61
N ARG A 122 26.65 -26.79 -25.62
CA ARG A 122 26.72 -26.36 -27.04
C ARG A 122 25.83 -25.15 -27.31
N GLU A 123 24.59 -25.16 -26.83
CA GLU A 123 23.69 -24.02 -27.01
C GLU A 123 24.21 -22.73 -26.36
N VAL A 124 24.83 -22.84 -25.17
CA VAL A 124 25.47 -21.70 -24.50
C VAL A 124 26.63 -21.17 -25.34
N GLU A 125 27.49 -22.06 -25.84
CA GLU A 125 28.64 -21.71 -26.68
C GLU A 125 28.20 -21.03 -27.97
N ASP A 126 27.25 -21.64 -28.71
CA ASP A 126 26.73 -21.12 -29.97
C ASP A 126 26.17 -19.71 -29.81
N THR A 127 25.40 -19.48 -28.74
CA THR A 127 24.82 -18.16 -28.45
C THR A 127 25.90 -17.15 -28.02
N SER A 128 26.88 -17.59 -27.22
CA SER A 128 27.94 -16.72 -26.71
C SER A 128 28.97 -16.35 -27.79
N ASN A 129 29.18 -17.21 -28.78
CA ASN A 129 30.11 -16.99 -29.88
C ASN A 129 29.71 -15.82 -30.80
N LEU A 130 28.46 -15.37 -30.73
CA LEU A 130 27.97 -14.16 -31.41
C LEU A 130 28.56 -12.87 -30.81
N ILE A 131 29.13 -12.94 -29.60
CA ILE A 131 29.71 -11.79 -28.90
C ILE A 131 31.21 -11.71 -29.18
N THR A 132 31.64 -10.61 -29.79
CA THR A 132 33.04 -10.38 -30.17
C THR A 132 33.94 -10.04 -28.97
N ASP A 133 33.41 -9.26 -28.02
CA ASP A 133 34.18 -8.83 -26.84
C ASP A 133 34.41 -10.01 -25.86
N PRO A 134 35.67 -10.37 -25.55
CA PRO A 134 35.96 -11.54 -24.71
C PRO A 134 35.41 -11.45 -23.29
N GLU A 135 35.45 -10.26 -22.67
CA GLU A 135 34.99 -10.07 -21.29
C GLU A 135 33.47 -10.19 -21.19
N LEU A 136 32.75 -9.55 -22.11
CA LEU A 136 31.30 -9.65 -22.22
C LEU A 136 30.87 -11.08 -22.58
N LYS A 137 31.60 -11.75 -23.48
CA LYS A 137 31.36 -13.14 -23.86
C LYS A 137 31.41 -14.06 -22.63
N GLU A 138 32.46 -13.96 -21.82
CA GLU A 138 32.59 -14.77 -20.61
C GLU A 138 31.43 -14.52 -19.62
N LYS A 139 31.09 -13.26 -19.37
CA LYS A 139 29.97 -12.89 -18.49
C LYS A 139 28.63 -13.41 -19.03
N PHE A 140 28.44 -13.34 -20.34
CA PHE A 140 27.22 -13.80 -21.00
C PHE A 140 27.10 -15.32 -20.97
N SER A 141 28.18 -16.07 -21.20
CA SER A 141 28.18 -17.54 -21.07
C SER A 141 27.79 -17.96 -19.66
N LYS A 142 28.37 -17.34 -18.62
CA LYS A 142 28.00 -17.61 -17.21
C LYS A 142 26.52 -17.31 -16.92
N LEU A 143 25.97 -16.24 -17.51
CA LEU A 143 24.55 -15.91 -17.39
C LEU A 143 23.66 -16.99 -18.03
N LEU A 144 24.01 -17.43 -19.24
CA LEU A 144 23.26 -18.47 -19.97
C LEU A 144 23.32 -19.82 -19.27
N GLU A 145 24.50 -20.22 -18.75
CA GLU A 145 24.63 -21.42 -17.92
C GLU A 145 23.71 -21.36 -16.70
N THR A 146 23.69 -20.21 -16.02
CA THR A 146 22.82 -19.98 -14.87
C THR A 146 21.35 -20.08 -15.27
N GLN A 147 20.95 -19.51 -16.40
CA GLN A 147 19.59 -19.60 -16.93
C GLN A 147 19.20 -21.06 -17.23
N LYS A 148 20.10 -21.84 -17.85
CA LYS A 148 19.90 -23.27 -18.14
C LYS A 148 19.70 -24.07 -16.86
N ARG A 149 20.55 -23.85 -15.86
CA ARG A 149 20.42 -24.49 -14.53
C ARG A 149 19.10 -24.15 -13.87
N ILE A 150 18.70 -22.88 -13.86
CA ILE A 150 17.40 -22.45 -13.29
C ILE A 150 16.24 -23.13 -14.02
N LYS A 151 16.28 -23.23 -15.36
CA LYS A 151 15.22 -23.89 -16.13
C LYS A 151 15.07 -25.36 -15.74
N LYS A 152 16.18 -26.12 -15.74
CA LYS A 152 16.18 -27.53 -15.32
C LYS A 152 15.74 -27.70 -13.86
N TRP A 153 16.20 -26.82 -12.98
CA TRP A 153 15.78 -26.82 -11.58
C TRP A 153 14.25 -26.70 -11.44
N LYS A 154 13.64 -25.77 -12.19
CA LYS A 154 12.18 -25.58 -12.20
C LYS A 154 11.46 -26.81 -12.75
N GLU A 155 12.00 -27.46 -13.78
CA GLU A 155 11.45 -28.70 -14.35
C GLU A 155 11.50 -29.85 -13.33
N ILE A 156 12.64 -30.05 -12.66
CA ILE A 156 12.83 -31.07 -11.61
C ILE A 156 11.85 -30.83 -10.44
N ASN A 157 11.69 -29.57 -10.03
CA ASN A 157 10.77 -29.17 -8.97
C ASN A 157 9.32 -29.00 -9.44
N LYS A 158 8.99 -29.43 -10.67
CA LYS A 158 7.64 -29.46 -11.23
C LYS A 158 6.89 -28.13 -11.16
N TRP A 159 7.59 -27.02 -11.35
CA TRP A 159 6.98 -25.69 -11.36
C TRP A 159 5.85 -25.61 -12.39
N VAL A 160 4.75 -24.97 -12.02
CA VAL A 160 3.53 -24.89 -12.84
C VAL A 160 3.31 -23.47 -13.33
N PRO A 161 2.66 -23.26 -14.50
CA PRO A 161 2.32 -21.92 -14.96
C PRO A 161 1.22 -21.32 -14.08
N CYS A 162 1.38 -20.05 -13.70
CA CYS A 162 0.34 -19.29 -13.00
C CYS A 162 -0.93 -19.24 -13.85
N PRO A 163 -2.12 -19.51 -13.28
CA PRO A 163 -3.37 -19.60 -14.03
C PRO A 163 -3.83 -18.28 -14.69
N GLN A 164 -3.24 -17.14 -14.31
CA GLN A 164 -3.66 -15.82 -14.80
C GLN A 164 -2.69 -15.16 -15.79
N CYS A 165 -1.38 -15.40 -15.68
CA CYS A 165 -0.37 -14.78 -16.54
C CYS A 165 0.67 -15.75 -17.09
N SER A 166 0.55 -17.04 -16.77
CA SER A 166 1.44 -18.13 -17.22
C SER A 166 2.89 -18.05 -16.76
N VAL A 167 3.28 -17.09 -15.91
CA VAL A 167 4.59 -17.10 -15.24
C VAL A 167 4.72 -18.35 -14.37
N LEU A 168 5.86 -19.05 -14.44
CA LEU A 168 6.12 -20.24 -13.62
C LEU A 168 6.15 -19.90 -12.13
N ILE A 169 5.42 -20.66 -11.33
CA ILE A 169 5.32 -20.57 -9.87
C ILE A 169 5.66 -21.92 -9.22
N SER A 170 6.02 -21.88 -7.93
CA SER A 170 6.24 -23.10 -7.14
C SER A 170 4.95 -23.93 -7.07
N PRO A 171 5.00 -25.28 -7.02
CA PRO A 171 3.82 -26.12 -6.82
C PRO A 171 3.01 -25.81 -5.55
N GLU A 172 3.66 -25.19 -4.56
CA GLU A 172 3.03 -24.77 -3.30
C GLU A 172 2.26 -23.45 -3.42
N GLU A 173 2.43 -22.71 -4.51
CA GLU A 173 1.79 -21.41 -4.76
C GLU A 173 0.57 -21.55 -5.68
N GLU A 174 -0.54 -20.87 -5.35
CA GLU A 174 -1.74 -20.86 -6.19
C GLU A 174 -1.64 -19.87 -7.37
N LYS A 175 -1.00 -18.70 -7.14
CA LYS A 175 -0.82 -17.62 -8.12
C LYS A 175 0.51 -16.91 -7.90
N CYS A 176 1.05 -16.31 -8.95
CA CYS A 176 2.27 -15.50 -8.81
C CYS A 176 2.00 -14.24 -7.98
N SER A 177 3.03 -13.72 -7.31
CA SER A 177 2.89 -12.56 -6.41
C SER A 177 2.28 -11.33 -7.11
N ILE A 178 2.54 -11.14 -8.40
CA ILE A 178 1.99 -10.02 -9.18
C ILE A 178 0.48 -10.19 -9.38
N CYS A 179 0.03 -11.38 -9.82
CA CYS A 179 -1.39 -11.67 -10.01
C CYS A 179 -2.15 -11.70 -8.68
N GLN A 180 -1.53 -12.21 -7.62
CA GLN A 180 -2.08 -12.21 -6.27
C GLN A 180 -2.28 -10.78 -5.75
N VAL A 181 -1.29 -9.89 -5.91
CA VAL A 181 -1.43 -8.47 -5.53
C VAL A 181 -2.50 -7.78 -6.37
N LYS A 182 -2.56 -8.04 -7.68
CA LYS A 182 -3.62 -7.48 -8.55
C LYS A 182 -4.99 -7.92 -8.06
N GLU A 183 -5.19 -9.20 -7.77
CA GLU A 183 -6.45 -9.71 -7.25
C GLU A 183 -6.78 -9.16 -5.86
N ASN A 184 -5.79 -9.03 -4.97
CA ASN A 184 -5.98 -8.46 -3.64
C ASN A 184 -6.28 -6.95 -3.68
N ASN A 185 -5.70 -6.21 -4.63
CA ASN A 185 -6.02 -4.80 -4.86
C ASN A 185 -7.36 -4.62 -5.60
N ILE A 186 -7.73 -5.56 -6.47
CA ILE A 186 -9.09 -5.67 -7.01
C ILE A 186 -10.09 -6.00 -5.88
N LYS A 187 -9.62 -6.68 -4.81
CA LYS A 187 -10.32 -6.87 -3.54
C LYS A 187 -10.09 -5.75 -2.51
N LEU A 188 -9.69 -4.53 -2.91
CA LEU A 188 -10.29 -3.39 -2.23
C LEU A 188 -11.75 -3.42 -2.69
N ASP A 189 -12.63 -4.02 -1.90
CA ASP A 189 -14.02 -4.23 -2.29
C ASP A 189 -14.69 -2.86 -2.41
N MET A 190 -14.56 -2.26 -3.60
CA MET A 190 -15.09 -0.94 -3.91
C MET A 190 -16.61 -0.93 -3.71
N SER A 191 -17.27 -2.08 -3.89
CA SER A 191 -18.70 -2.24 -3.61
C SER A 191 -18.97 -2.10 -2.11
N LYS A 192 -18.14 -2.71 -1.26
CA LYS A 192 -18.24 -2.57 0.19
C LYS A 192 -17.87 -1.17 0.68
N LEU A 193 -16.90 -0.51 0.06
CA LEU A 193 -16.60 0.89 0.35
C LEU A 193 -17.75 1.81 -0.09
N GLU A 194 -18.34 1.55 -1.26
CA GLU A 194 -19.56 2.24 -1.71
C GLU A 194 -20.71 2.04 -0.71
N GLU A 195 -20.93 0.81 -0.23
CA GLU A 195 -21.95 0.49 0.78
C GLU A 195 -21.73 1.24 2.10
N VAL A 196 -20.49 1.26 2.60
CA VAL A 196 -20.12 2.02 3.81
C VAL A 196 -20.40 3.51 3.63
N LEU A 197 -20.02 4.09 2.48
CA LEU A 197 -20.25 5.51 2.20
C LEU A 197 -21.73 5.86 1.98
N ILE A 198 -22.54 4.92 1.49
CA ILE A 198 -23.99 5.10 1.37
C ILE A 198 -24.65 5.07 2.75
N ASN A 199 -24.23 4.16 3.63
CA ASN A 199 -24.82 3.98 4.95
C ASN A 199 -24.29 4.98 6.00
N THR A 200 -23.05 5.43 5.84
CA THR A 200 -22.34 6.33 6.78
C THR A 200 -21.56 7.43 6.04
N PRO A 201 -22.26 8.33 5.30
CA PRO A 201 -21.63 9.33 4.42
C PRO A 201 -20.75 10.36 5.12
N TRP A 202 -20.82 10.47 6.45
CA TRP A 202 -20.06 11.43 7.27
C TRP A 202 -18.73 10.89 7.82
N LEU A 203 -18.37 9.63 7.54
CA LEU A 203 -17.12 9.07 8.04
C LEU A 203 -15.92 9.86 7.53
N SER A 204 -14.99 10.16 8.44
CA SER A 204 -13.71 10.77 8.09
C SER A 204 -12.78 9.75 7.43
N TYR A 205 -11.79 10.25 6.66
CA TYR A 205 -10.79 9.39 6.03
C TYR A 205 -10.08 8.46 7.03
N ASN A 206 -9.78 8.96 8.24
CA ASN A 206 -9.13 8.18 9.28
C ASN A 206 -10.00 7.03 9.79
N GLU A 207 -11.31 7.21 9.86
CA GLU A 207 -12.24 6.16 10.28
C GLU A 207 -12.43 5.11 9.17
N ILE A 208 -12.48 5.55 7.91
CA ILE A 208 -12.53 4.66 6.75
C ILE A 208 -11.24 3.82 6.67
N LEU A 209 -10.07 4.39 6.96
CA LEU A 209 -8.80 3.66 7.01
C LEU A 209 -8.77 2.56 8.08
N ASN A 210 -9.55 2.67 9.17
CA ASN A 210 -9.66 1.59 10.14
C ASN A 210 -10.39 0.37 9.55
N ILE A 211 -11.29 0.59 8.58
CA ILE A 211 -12.04 -0.46 7.89
C ILE A 211 -11.28 -0.96 6.65
N PHE A 212 -10.61 -0.05 5.94
CA PHE A 212 -9.85 -0.31 4.71
C PHE A 212 -8.40 0.21 4.84
N PRO A 213 -7.50 -0.54 5.51
CA PRO A 213 -6.14 -0.07 5.83
C PRO A 213 -5.25 0.26 4.63
N ASN A 214 -5.56 -0.33 3.47
CA ASN A 214 -4.81 -0.16 2.23
C ASN A 214 -5.48 0.81 1.24
N LEU A 215 -6.51 1.56 1.67
CA LEU A 215 -7.22 2.51 0.82
C LEU A 215 -6.35 3.74 0.51
N LEU A 216 -6.13 3.99 -0.78
CA LEU A 216 -5.50 5.21 -1.26
C LEU A 216 -6.50 6.37 -1.23
N GLU A 217 -6.02 7.58 -0.93
CA GLU A 217 -6.85 8.79 -0.88
C GLU A 217 -7.52 9.08 -2.23
N GLU A 218 -6.79 8.87 -3.33
CA GLU A 218 -7.28 9.02 -4.71
C GLU A 218 -8.45 8.06 -5.02
N ASP A 219 -8.41 6.83 -4.49
CA ASP A 219 -9.48 5.85 -4.67
C ASP A 219 -10.76 6.26 -3.93
N LEU A 220 -10.61 6.77 -2.71
CA LEU A 220 -11.73 7.31 -1.94
C LEU A 220 -12.36 8.50 -2.65
N GLU A 221 -11.56 9.45 -3.11
CA GLU A 221 -12.04 10.64 -3.80
C GLU A 221 -12.76 10.28 -5.11
N ARG A 222 -12.23 9.32 -5.87
CA ARG A 222 -12.87 8.78 -7.08
C ARG A 222 -14.25 8.18 -6.79
N ILE A 223 -14.37 7.33 -5.76
CA ILE A 223 -15.65 6.73 -5.37
C ILE A 223 -16.62 7.80 -4.87
N LYS A 224 -16.15 8.68 -3.99
CA LYS A 224 -16.97 9.74 -3.41
C LYS A 224 -17.56 10.63 -4.50
N ASN A 225 -16.75 11.04 -5.48
CA ASN A 225 -17.21 11.84 -6.63
C ASN A 225 -18.23 11.09 -7.49
N LYS A 226 -18.03 9.79 -7.72
CA LYS A 226 -19.00 8.93 -8.42
C LYS A 226 -20.33 8.86 -7.66
N LEU A 227 -20.30 8.65 -6.35
CA LEU A 227 -21.50 8.57 -5.51
C LEU A 227 -22.24 9.91 -5.44
N ILE A 228 -21.54 11.03 -5.25
CA ILE A 228 -22.10 12.38 -5.27
C ILE A 228 -22.80 12.65 -6.61
N LYS A 229 -22.15 12.34 -7.74
CA LYS A 229 -22.75 12.50 -9.07
C LYS A 229 -24.01 11.66 -9.23
N ASN A 230 -23.99 10.41 -8.77
CA ASN A 230 -25.15 9.52 -8.84
C ASN A 230 -26.29 9.99 -7.94
N MET A 231 -26.01 10.41 -6.71
CA MET A 231 -27.01 10.95 -5.79
C MET A 231 -27.61 12.26 -6.31
N LYS A 232 -26.81 13.15 -6.89
CA LYS A 232 -27.29 14.38 -7.52
C LYS A 232 -28.29 14.10 -8.65
N ASN A 233 -27.95 13.16 -9.54
CA ASN A 233 -28.86 12.75 -10.61
C ASN A 233 -30.17 12.16 -10.08
N LYS A 234 -30.13 11.39 -8.98
CA LYS A 234 -31.34 10.88 -8.31
C LYS A 234 -32.14 12.03 -7.68
N LEU A 235 -31.45 12.97 -7.04
CA LEU A 235 -32.07 14.13 -6.39
C LEU A 235 -32.82 15.00 -7.39
N ASP A 236 -32.22 15.31 -8.54
CA ASP A 236 -32.86 16.10 -9.60
C ASP A 236 -34.13 15.41 -10.14
N ARG A 237 -34.15 14.07 -10.23
CA ARG A 237 -35.36 13.30 -10.61
C ARG A 237 -36.44 13.37 -9.56
N VAL A 238 -36.11 13.00 -8.32
CA VAL A 238 -37.06 12.97 -7.19
C VAL A 238 -37.69 14.36 -6.97
N ILE A 239 -36.91 15.43 -7.14
CA ILE A 239 -37.43 16.79 -6.98
C ILE A 239 -38.34 17.20 -8.13
N THR A 240 -37.99 16.82 -9.37
CA THR A 240 -38.86 17.03 -10.54
C THR A 240 -40.21 16.31 -10.37
N GLU A 241 -40.20 15.12 -9.78
CA GLU A 241 -41.38 14.31 -9.52
C GLU A 241 -42.18 14.78 -8.29
N ALA A 242 -41.50 15.23 -7.22
CA ALA A 242 -42.13 15.84 -6.06
C ALA A 242 -42.86 17.15 -6.42
N MET A 243 -42.32 17.94 -7.36
CA MET A 243 -43.02 19.11 -7.93
C MET A 243 -44.31 18.74 -8.67
N LYS A 244 -44.43 17.51 -9.16
CA LYS A 244 -45.65 16.97 -9.80
C LYS A 244 -46.64 16.33 -8.81
N LYS A 245 -46.36 16.37 -7.50
CA LYS A 245 -47.17 15.83 -6.38
C LYS A 245 -47.31 14.30 -6.33
N GLU A 246 -46.34 13.53 -6.85
CA GLU A 246 -46.45 12.06 -6.96
C GLU A 246 -45.54 11.25 -6.00
N ILE A 247 -44.90 11.85 -4.99
CA ILE A 247 -43.86 11.17 -4.17
C ILE A 247 -44.03 11.29 -2.66
N ASP A 248 -43.58 10.25 -1.94
CA ASP A 248 -43.38 10.16 -0.49
C ASP A 248 -42.32 11.18 -0.01
N THR A 249 -42.75 12.11 0.84
CA THR A 249 -41.93 13.26 1.24
C THR A 249 -40.71 12.88 2.08
N ASN A 250 -40.75 11.73 2.76
CA ASN A 250 -39.68 11.28 3.64
C ASN A 250 -38.46 10.76 2.86
N GLU A 251 -38.67 10.10 1.73
CA GLU A 251 -37.59 9.55 0.91
C GLU A 251 -36.71 10.66 0.32
N ALA A 252 -37.34 11.72 -0.19
CA ALA A 252 -36.66 12.89 -0.71
C ALA A 252 -35.84 13.61 0.38
N LYS A 253 -36.37 13.67 1.60
CA LYS A 253 -35.69 14.29 2.75
C LYS A 253 -34.44 13.52 3.16
N VAL A 254 -34.53 12.19 3.25
CA VAL A 254 -33.38 11.31 3.56
C VAL A 254 -32.32 11.40 2.47
N LEU A 255 -32.72 11.42 1.20
CA LEU A 255 -31.81 11.55 0.06
C LEU A 255 -31.02 12.87 0.11
N ILE A 256 -31.69 13.99 0.41
CA ILE A 256 -31.07 15.31 0.56
C ILE A 256 -30.06 15.30 1.71
N GLN A 257 -30.43 14.76 2.87
CA GLN A 257 -29.54 14.70 4.02
C GLN A 257 -28.30 13.85 3.72
N ASN A 258 -28.47 12.67 3.12
CA ASN A 258 -27.36 11.80 2.72
C ASN A 258 -26.43 12.47 1.71
N TYR A 259 -26.98 13.17 0.72
CA TYR A 259 -26.19 13.93 -0.26
C TYR A 259 -25.35 15.01 0.42
N VAL A 260 -25.96 15.83 1.30
CA VAL A 260 -25.25 16.90 2.01
C VAL A 260 -24.17 16.35 2.93
N MET A 261 -24.45 15.27 3.67
CA MET A 261 -23.48 14.61 4.54
C MET A 261 -22.32 14.03 3.73
N LEU A 262 -22.59 13.43 2.56
CA LEU A 262 -21.55 12.87 1.70
C LEU A 262 -20.67 13.98 1.12
N GLU A 263 -21.25 15.08 0.65
CA GLU A 263 -20.50 16.19 0.07
C GLU A 263 -19.65 16.91 1.14
N THR A 264 -20.19 17.13 2.33
CA THR A 264 -19.55 17.95 3.38
C THR A 264 -18.76 17.18 4.44
N GLY A 265 -19.02 15.88 4.59
CA GLY A 265 -18.46 15.06 5.67
C GLY A 265 -19.00 15.40 7.07
N VAL A 266 -20.15 16.06 7.17
CA VAL A 266 -20.73 16.50 8.45
C VAL A 266 -21.58 15.38 9.06
N HIS A 267 -21.41 15.13 10.36
CA HIS A 267 -22.19 14.17 11.13
C HIS A 267 -23.69 14.55 11.19
N PRO A 268 -24.64 13.59 11.19
CA PRO A 268 -26.08 13.84 11.23
C PRO A 268 -26.52 14.83 12.32
N GLU A 269 -25.95 14.71 13.53
CA GLU A 269 -26.27 15.58 14.67
C GLU A 269 -25.90 17.06 14.46
N ARG A 270 -24.98 17.35 13.53
CA ARG A 270 -24.53 18.71 13.21
C ARG A 270 -25.19 19.26 11.95
N LEU A 271 -26.05 18.47 11.30
CA LEU A 271 -26.77 18.87 10.12
C LEU A 271 -27.83 19.91 10.48
N ASN A 272 -27.88 21.01 9.73
CA ASN A 272 -28.84 22.09 9.95
C ASN A 272 -29.28 22.73 8.62
N ASP A 273 -30.43 23.39 8.65
CA ASP A 273 -31.04 24.05 7.49
C ASP A 273 -30.10 25.02 6.76
N ARG A 274 -29.23 25.72 7.49
CA ARG A 274 -28.27 26.66 6.90
C ARG A 274 -27.22 25.94 6.06
N LEU A 275 -26.71 24.82 6.56
CA LEU A 275 -25.74 23.99 5.86
C LEU A 275 -26.38 23.30 4.65
N ILE A 276 -27.56 22.71 4.84
CA ILE A 276 -28.34 22.09 3.75
C ILE A 276 -28.55 23.11 2.64
N LYS A 277 -29.09 24.29 2.97
CA LYS A 277 -29.33 25.38 2.02
C LYS A 277 -28.06 25.80 1.27
N LYS A 278 -26.91 25.86 1.94
CA LYS A 278 -25.63 26.24 1.31
C LYS A 278 -25.20 25.23 0.24
N VAL A 279 -25.46 23.94 0.47
CA VAL A 279 -25.01 22.85 -0.39
C VAL A 279 -25.99 22.59 -1.54
N ILE A 280 -27.28 22.46 -1.24
CA ILE A 280 -28.28 22.18 -2.28
C ILE A 280 -28.75 23.46 -2.99
N GLY A 281 -28.71 24.64 -2.35
CA GLY A 281 -29.15 25.90 -2.93
C GLY A 281 -30.63 26.25 -2.68
N ASP A 282 -31.00 27.50 -2.95
CA ASP A 282 -32.31 28.09 -2.62
C ASP A 282 -33.50 27.38 -3.28
N ASN A 283 -33.35 26.94 -4.52
CA ASN A 283 -34.43 26.30 -5.29
C ASN A 283 -34.85 24.96 -4.67
N TYR A 284 -33.88 24.20 -4.16
CA TYR A 284 -34.10 22.89 -3.58
C TYR A 284 -34.51 22.97 -2.10
N MET A 285 -34.14 24.05 -1.41
CA MET A 285 -34.56 24.30 -0.02
C MET A 285 -36.08 24.52 0.11
N LYS A 286 -36.72 25.12 -0.91
CA LYS A 286 -38.18 25.29 -0.93
C LYS A 286 -38.91 23.95 -0.93
N VAL A 287 -38.37 22.97 -1.65
CA VAL A 287 -38.90 21.60 -1.66
C VAL A 287 -38.61 20.94 -0.32
N TYR A 288 -37.37 20.98 0.17
CA TYR A 288 -36.98 20.40 1.46
C TYR A 288 -37.83 20.85 2.67
N LYS A 289 -38.27 22.13 2.70
CA LYS A 289 -39.13 22.66 3.78
C LYS A 289 -40.60 22.28 3.64
N CYS A 290 -41.04 21.93 2.43
CA CYS A 290 -42.40 21.43 2.17
C CYS A 290 -42.52 19.91 2.39
N LEU A 291 -41.38 19.21 2.61
CA LEU A 291 -41.25 17.78 2.83
C LEU A 291 -41.13 17.42 4.33
#